data_AF-A0AAP1WKT6-F1
#
_entry.id   AF-A0AAP1WKT6-F1
#
_cell.length_a   1.000
_cell.length_b   1.000
_cell.length_c   1.000
_cell.angle_alpha   90.00
_cell.angle_beta   90.00
_cell.angle_gamma   90.00
#
_symmetry.space_group_name_H-M   'P 1'
#
loop_
_entity.id
_entity.type
_entity.pdbx_description
1 polymer ?
#
loop_
_entity_poly.entity_id
_entity_poly.type
_entity_poly.pdbx_seq_one_letter_code
_entity_poly.pdbx_strand_id
1 'polypeptide(L)'
;MNAYEQYMKELAQPMRSELTEQGFESLETPDQVKGYMEDAEQNETTFVVVNSVCGCAAGLARPAAVTVALQNDKKPSRTATVFAGQDKEATETMREYIAQVPSSPSMALFKGNELKYFMPREHIEGRDIQEICMDIKDAFDEYCD
;
A
#
# COMPACT_ATOMS: atom_id res chain seq x y z
N MET A 1 2.81 -26.16 -4.04
CA MET A 1 3.41 -25.06 -4.79
C MET A 1 4.17 -25.66 -5.97
N ASN A 2 3.82 -25.29 -7.20
CA ASN A 2 4.51 -25.77 -8.40
C ASN A 2 5.75 -24.90 -8.70
N ALA A 3 6.62 -25.35 -9.62
CA ALA A 3 7.88 -24.66 -9.92
C ALA A 3 7.69 -23.23 -10.44
N TYR A 4 6.58 -22.97 -11.15
CA TYR A 4 6.25 -21.63 -11.64
C TYR A 4 5.88 -20.69 -10.49
N GLU A 5 5.08 -21.16 -9.54
CA GLU A 5 4.71 -20.38 -8.36
C GLU A 5 5.92 -20.02 -7.51
N GLN A 6 6.86 -20.97 -7.34
CA GLN A 6 8.09 -20.71 -6.61
C GLN A 6 8.98 -19.69 -7.31
N TYR A 7 9.13 -19.78 -8.64
CA TYR A 7 9.85 -18.80 -9.44
C TYR A 7 9.23 -17.39 -9.35
N MET A 8 7.91 -17.30 -9.46
CA MET A 8 7.21 -16.01 -9.31
C MET A 8 7.38 -15.42 -7.92
N LYS A 9 7.36 -16.26 -6.88
CA LYS A 9 7.60 -15.83 -5.50
C LYS A 9 9.01 -15.25 -5.34
N GLU A 10 10.03 -15.90 -5.90
CA GLU A 10 11.41 -15.42 -5.90
C GLU A 10 11.56 -14.09 -6.66
N LEU A 11 10.93 -13.95 -7.82
CA LEU A 11 10.92 -12.69 -8.58
C LEU A 11 10.24 -11.53 -7.85
N ALA A 12 9.20 -11.83 -7.05
CA ALA A 12 8.45 -10.81 -6.31
C ALA A 12 9.16 -10.37 -5.02
N GLN A 13 10.13 -11.15 -4.50
CA GLN A 13 10.81 -10.82 -3.24
C GLN A 13 11.46 -9.43 -3.25
N PRO A 14 12.27 -9.03 -4.25
CA PRO A 14 12.86 -7.68 -4.26
C PRO A 14 11.81 -6.57 -4.25
N MET A 15 10.70 -6.77 -4.99
CA MET A 15 9.60 -5.79 -5.06
C MET A 15 8.84 -5.65 -3.75
N ARG A 16 8.83 -6.71 -2.93
CA ARG A 16 8.29 -6.70 -1.56
C ARG A 16 9.28 -6.01 -0.61
N SER A 17 10.56 -6.36 -0.69
CA SER A 17 11.64 -5.79 0.11
C SER A 17 11.72 -4.26 0.01
N GLU A 18 11.48 -3.68 -1.17
CA GLU A 18 11.44 -2.23 -1.37
C GLU A 18 10.48 -1.50 -0.41
N LEU A 19 9.42 -2.16 0.06
CA LEU A 19 8.50 -1.62 1.07
C LEU A 19 8.81 -2.13 2.48
N THR A 20 9.05 -3.44 2.64
CA THR A 20 9.21 -4.04 3.98
C THR A 20 10.49 -3.59 4.68
N GLU A 21 11.57 -3.33 3.94
CA GLU A 21 12.81 -2.78 4.51
C GLU A 21 12.62 -1.33 5.00
N GLN A 22 11.53 -0.67 4.61
CA GLN A 22 11.19 0.70 4.96
C GLN A 22 10.04 0.78 5.97
N GLY A 23 9.69 -0.35 6.60
CA GLY A 23 8.72 -0.40 7.71
C GLY A 23 7.28 -0.72 7.31
N PHE A 24 7.00 -1.02 6.03
CA PHE A 24 5.67 -1.49 5.63
C PHE A 24 5.48 -2.96 6.00
N GLU A 25 4.46 -3.26 6.80
CA GLU A 25 4.13 -4.64 7.16
C GLU A 25 3.51 -5.39 5.97
N SER A 26 4.07 -6.55 5.63
CA SER A 26 3.59 -7.40 4.54
C SER A 26 2.42 -8.27 5.01
N LEU A 27 1.22 -7.98 4.52
CA LEU A 27 -0.01 -8.73 4.82
C LEU A 27 -0.27 -9.71 3.67
N GLU A 28 0.00 -10.99 3.92
CA GLU A 28 0.04 -12.04 2.89
C GLU A 28 -1.19 -12.97 2.93
N THR A 29 -2.00 -12.88 3.98
CA THR A 29 -3.24 -13.67 4.13
C THR A 29 -4.45 -12.80 4.47
N PRO A 30 -5.68 -13.28 4.20
CA PRO A 30 -6.92 -12.62 4.63
C PRO A 30 -6.96 -12.34 6.13
N ASP A 31 -6.52 -13.29 6.94
CA ASP A 31 -6.55 -13.16 8.41
C ASP A 31 -5.57 -12.11 8.90
N GLN A 32 -4.39 -12.00 8.28
CA GLN A 32 -3.46 -10.90 8.55
C GLN A 32 -4.07 -9.56 8.20
N VAL A 33 -4.77 -9.44 7.06
CA VAL A 33 -5.46 -8.20 6.69
C VAL A 33 -6.55 -7.84 7.69
N LYS A 34 -7.42 -8.79 8.02
CA LYS A 34 -8.53 -8.56 8.96
C LYS A 34 -8.02 -8.16 10.33
N GLY A 35 -7.09 -8.93 10.89
CA GLY A 35 -6.48 -8.60 12.19
C GLY A 35 -5.82 -7.24 12.16
N TYR A 36 -5.02 -6.94 11.13
CA TYR A 36 -4.35 -5.65 11.03
C TYR A 36 -5.33 -4.47 11.00
N MET A 37 -6.41 -4.56 10.20
CA MET A 37 -7.41 -3.49 10.12
C MET A 37 -8.26 -3.40 11.40
N GLU A 38 -8.71 -4.52 11.96
CA GLU A 38 -9.52 -4.55 13.18
C GLU A 38 -8.77 -4.08 14.43
N ASP A 39 -7.45 -4.30 14.48
CA ASP A 39 -6.58 -3.85 15.58
C ASP A 39 -6.34 -2.33 15.56
N ALA A 40 -6.72 -1.61 14.50
CA ALA A 40 -6.52 -0.17 14.41
C ALA A 40 -7.47 0.59 15.34
N GLU A 41 -6.91 1.37 16.28
CA GLU A 41 -7.73 2.25 17.11
C GLU A 41 -8.37 3.36 16.28
N GLN A 42 -9.50 3.93 16.73
CA GLN A 42 -10.25 4.92 15.94
C GLN A 42 -9.45 6.17 15.55
N ASN A 43 -8.43 6.54 16.32
CA ASN A 43 -7.57 7.70 16.05
C ASN A 43 -6.27 7.34 15.31
N GLU A 44 -5.92 6.07 15.21
CA GLU A 44 -4.72 5.64 14.47
C GLU A 44 -4.94 5.76 12.97
N THR A 45 -3.87 6.07 12.25
CA THR A 45 -3.90 6.15 10.78
C THR A 45 -3.08 5.02 10.16
N THR A 46 -3.68 4.39 9.15
CA THR A 46 -3.06 3.26 8.44
C THR A 46 -2.88 3.61 6.98
N PHE A 47 -1.63 3.64 6.52
CA PHE A 47 -1.30 3.81 5.11
C PHE A 47 -0.99 2.46 4.46
N VAL A 48 -1.78 2.11 3.45
CA VAL A 48 -1.70 0.83 2.74
C VAL A 48 -1.24 1.06 1.31
N VAL A 49 -0.21 0.31 0.90
CA VAL A 49 0.20 0.21 -0.50
C VAL A 49 -0.25 -1.14 -1.08
N VAL A 50 -1.15 -1.09 -2.06
CA VAL A 50 -1.48 -2.26 -2.90
C VAL A 50 -0.38 -2.37 -3.96
N ASN A 51 0.64 -3.16 -3.65
CA ASN A 51 1.83 -3.34 -4.49
C ASN A 51 1.52 -4.17 -5.75
N SER A 52 2.40 -4.12 -6.73
CA SER A 52 2.26 -4.81 -8.01
C SER A 52 3.62 -5.05 -8.67
N VAL A 53 3.67 -6.02 -9.59
CA VAL A 53 4.86 -6.28 -10.42
C VAL A 53 5.01 -5.31 -11.62
N CYS A 54 4.03 -4.45 -11.88
CA CYS A 54 4.05 -3.57 -13.04
C CYS A 54 5.05 -2.41 -12.91
N GLY A 55 5.51 -1.88 -14.05
CA GLY A 55 6.56 -0.85 -14.09
C GLY A 55 6.22 0.44 -13.35
N CYS A 56 4.95 0.88 -13.36
CA CYS A 56 4.53 2.05 -12.60
C CYS A 56 4.58 1.83 -11.08
N ALA A 57 4.50 0.58 -10.59
CA ALA A 57 4.74 0.30 -9.17
C ALA A 57 6.21 0.53 -8.80
N ALA A 58 7.12 0.04 -9.64
CA ALA A 58 8.57 0.17 -9.42
C ALA A 58 9.08 1.60 -9.58
N GLY A 59 8.67 2.29 -10.64
CA GLY A 59 9.18 3.63 -10.96
C GLY A 59 8.50 4.76 -10.20
N LEU A 60 7.28 4.55 -9.69
CA LEU A 60 6.45 5.64 -9.15
C LEU A 60 5.87 5.30 -7.78
N ALA A 61 5.05 4.25 -7.68
CA ALA A 61 4.25 4.02 -6.47
C ALA A 61 5.11 3.71 -5.23
N ARG A 62 5.97 2.70 -5.28
CA ARG A 62 6.82 2.33 -4.15
C ARG A 62 7.79 3.46 -3.74
N PRO A 63 8.55 4.09 -4.66
CA PRO A 63 9.46 5.16 -4.27
C PRO A 63 8.72 6.38 -3.71
N ALA A 64 7.55 6.75 -4.23
CA ALA A 64 6.75 7.85 -3.67
C ALA A 64 6.24 7.53 -2.26
N ALA A 65 5.65 6.34 -2.08
CA ALA A 65 5.15 5.87 -0.79
C ALA A 65 6.23 5.85 0.29
N VAL A 66 7.40 5.26 -0.02
CA VAL A 66 8.55 5.20 0.89
C VAL A 66 9.07 6.60 1.22
N THR A 67 9.26 7.44 0.20
CA THR A 67 9.81 8.78 0.39
C THR A 67 8.93 9.59 1.35
N VAL A 68 7.62 9.62 1.12
CA VAL A 68 6.71 10.42 1.94
C VAL A 68 6.53 9.82 3.34
N ALA A 69 6.40 8.50 3.47
CA ALA A 69 6.30 7.83 4.77
C ALA A 69 7.53 8.09 5.67
N LEU A 70 8.72 8.20 5.08
CA LEU A 70 9.94 8.45 5.83
C LEU A 70 10.20 9.93 6.10
N GLN A 71 9.82 10.83 5.19
CA GLN A 71 10.27 12.21 5.21
C GLN A 71 9.20 13.23 5.61
N ASN A 72 7.91 12.89 5.55
CA ASN A 72 6.87 13.85 5.91
C ASN A 72 6.84 14.13 7.41
N ASP A 73 6.48 15.35 7.81
CA ASP A 73 6.42 15.72 9.24
C ASP A 73 5.31 14.95 9.96
N LYS A 74 4.11 14.92 9.37
CA LYS A 74 2.99 14.09 9.83
C LYS A 74 3.02 12.74 9.13
N LYS A 75 2.87 11.66 9.90
CA LYS A 75 3.02 10.30 9.37
C LYS A 75 1.89 9.40 9.83
N PRO A 76 1.52 8.39 9.03
CA PRO A 76 0.60 7.37 9.47
C PRO A 76 1.18 6.62 10.67
N SER A 77 0.33 6.30 11.64
CA SER A 77 0.69 5.48 12.80
C SER A 77 1.17 4.09 12.38
N ARG A 78 0.61 3.58 11.28
CA ARG A 78 0.76 2.21 10.79
C ARG A 78 0.95 2.21 9.28
N THR A 79 1.87 1.38 8.79
CA THR A 79 2.14 1.20 7.35
C THR A 79 2.08 -0.25 6.97
N ALA A 80 1.34 -0.58 5.90
CA ALA A 80 1.17 -1.95 5.43
C ALA A 80 1.18 -2.06 3.91
N THR A 81 1.42 -3.27 3.42
CA THR A 81 1.33 -3.60 2.00
C THR A 81 0.67 -4.97 1.78
N VAL A 82 -0.18 -5.03 0.75
CA VAL A 82 -0.65 -6.27 0.13
C VAL A 82 -0.11 -6.34 -1.30
N PHE A 83 0.17 -7.54 -1.81
CA PHE A 83 0.80 -7.70 -3.13
C PHE A 83 -0.18 -8.24 -4.18
N ALA A 84 -0.71 -7.34 -5.03
CA ALA A 84 -1.66 -7.71 -6.07
C ALA A 84 -1.07 -8.73 -7.07
N GLY A 85 -1.77 -9.85 -7.23
CA GLY A 85 -1.39 -10.94 -8.12
C GLY A 85 -0.48 -12.00 -7.49
N GLN A 86 0.23 -11.67 -6.40
CA GLN A 86 1.03 -12.63 -5.62
C GLN A 86 0.22 -13.13 -4.41
N ASP A 87 -0.27 -12.21 -3.58
CA ASP A 87 -1.07 -12.51 -2.39
C ASP A 87 -2.54 -12.18 -2.69
N LYS A 88 -3.16 -12.98 -3.57
CA LYS A 88 -4.47 -12.66 -4.16
C LYS A 88 -5.57 -12.49 -3.12
N GLU A 89 -5.71 -13.47 -2.22
CA GLU A 89 -6.77 -13.46 -1.21
C GLU A 89 -6.58 -12.32 -0.20
N ALA A 90 -5.33 -12.02 0.19
CA ALA A 90 -5.03 -10.87 1.04
C ALA A 90 -5.37 -9.55 0.35
N THR A 91 -5.01 -9.41 -0.93
CA THR A 91 -5.31 -8.23 -1.73
C THR A 91 -6.82 -8.04 -1.92
N GLU A 92 -7.55 -9.13 -2.17
CA GLU A 92 -9.02 -9.11 -2.28
C GLU A 92 -9.67 -8.69 -0.96
N THR A 93 -9.22 -9.26 0.16
CA THR A 93 -9.69 -8.87 1.50
C THR A 93 -9.42 -7.38 1.76
N MET A 94 -8.23 -6.88 1.47
CA MET A 94 -7.91 -5.46 1.63
C MET A 94 -8.80 -4.56 0.75
N ARG A 95 -9.15 -5.01 -0.46
CA ARG A 95 -10.05 -4.28 -1.35
C ARG A 95 -11.48 -4.19 -0.82
N GLU A 96 -11.93 -5.13 -0.01
CA GLU A 96 -13.22 -5.04 0.67
C GLU A 96 -13.25 -3.86 1.66
N TYR A 97 -12.16 -3.63 2.40
CA TYR A 97 -12.01 -2.45 3.27
C TYR A 97 -11.88 -1.15 2.48
N ILE A 98 -11.13 -1.17 1.37
CA ILE A 98 -10.98 0.01 0.51
C ILE A 98 -12.32 0.37 -0.15
N ALA A 99 -13.14 -0.60 -0.57
CA ALA A 99 -14.47 -0.39 -1.17
C ALA A 99 -14.50 0.59 -2.37
N GLN A 100 -13.39 0.69 -3.11
CA GLN A 100 -13.25 1.49 -4.35
C GLN A 100 -13.02 0.58 -5.55
N VAL A 101 -13.11 1.15 -6.76
CA VAL A 101 -12.80 0.42 -8.00
C VAL A 101 -11.38 -0.16 -7.93
N PRO A 102 -11.22 -1.50 -7.99
CA PRO A 102 -9.92 -2.14 -7.81
C PRO A 102 -8.91 -1.74 -8.89
N SER A 103 -7.71 -1.36 -8.47
CA SER A 103 -6.57 -1.15 -9.36
C SER A 103 -5.26 -1.57 -8.68
N SER A 104 -4.15 -1.58 -9.43
CA SER A 104 -2.80 -1.82 -8.88
C SER A 104 -1.70 -1.26 -9.81
N PRO A 105 -0.69 -0.55 -9.29
CA PRO A 105 -0.55 -0.14 -7.90
C PRO A 105 -1.66 0.85 -7.51
N SER A 106 -2.01 0.88 -6.23
CA SER A 106 -2.89 1.87 -5.63
C SER A 106 -2.53 2.07 -4.16
N MET A 107 -2.93 3.19 -3.58
CA MET A 107 -2.64 3.52 -2.19
C MET A 107 -3.90 3.96 -1.46
N ALA A 108 -3.99 3.63 -0.18
CA ALA A 108 -5.12 4.00 0.67
C ALA A 108 -4.63 4.51 2.02
N LEU A 109 -5.30 5.53 2.56
CA LEU A 109 -5.10 6.00 3.93
C LEU A 109 -6.40 5.84 4.69
N PHE A 110 -6.32 5.19 5.84
CA PHE A 110 -7.44 4.99 6.76
C PHE A 110 -7.20 5.75 8.06
N LYS A 111 -8.29 6.13 8.75
CA LYS A 111 -8.27 6.50 10.17
C LYS A 111 -9.21 5.55 10.92
N GLY A 112 -8.67 4.74 11.82
CA GLY A 112 -9.31 3.49 12.23
C GLY A 112 -9.64 2.62 11.02
N ASN A 113 -10.92 2.28 10.84
CA ASN A 113 -11.43 1.51 9.70
C ASN A 113 -12.10 2.35 8.61
N GLU A 114 -12.06 3.68 8.72
CA GLU A 114 -12.67 4.56 7.73
C GLU A 114 -11.64 4.99 6.69
N LEU A 115 -11.94 4.75 5.41
CA LEU A 115 -11.12 5.21 4.29
C LEU A 115 -11.19 6.75 4.19
N LYS A 116 -10.04 7.41 4.29
CA LYS A 116 -9.91 8.88 4.20
C LYS A 116 -9.37 9.34 2.86
N TYR A 117 -8.44 8.59 2.29
CA TYR A 117 -7.84 8.92 1.01
C TYR A 117 -7.59 7.66 0.19
N PHE A 118 -7.79 7.74 -1.12
CA PHE A 118 -7.52 6.66 -2.05
C PHE A 118 -6.92 7.20 -3.36
N MET A 119 -5.78 6.64 -3.74
CA MET A 119 -5.10 6.92 -5.00
C MET A 119 -5.15 5.67 -5.90
N PRO A 120 -6.08 5.60 -6.87
CA PRO A 120 -6.10 4.52 -7.85
C PRO A 120 -4.93 4.62 -8.84
N ARG A 121 -4.68 3.53 -9.59
CA ARG A 121 -3.62 3.44 -10.60
C ARG A 121 -3.64 4.59 -11.61
N GLU A 122 -4.81 5.05 -12.04
CA GLU A 122 -4.97 6.15 -13.00
C GLU A 122 -4.40 7.49 -12.49
N HIS A 123 -4.28 7.65 -11.18
CA HIS A 123 -3.61 8.79 -10.53
C HIS A 123 -2.13 8.52 -10.22
N ILE A 124 -1.56 7.42 -10.72
CA ILE A 124 -0.14 7.05 -10.57
C ILE A 124 0.50 6.90 -11.95
N GLU A 125 -0.13 6.13 -12.84
CA GLU A 125 0.43 5.76 -14.14
C GLU A 125 0.58 6.99 -15.06
N GLY A 126 1.82 7.22 -15.54
CA GLY A 126 2.13 8.30 -16.47
C GLY A 126 2.27 9.68 -15.82
N ARG A 127 2.15 9.78 -14.49
CA ARG A 127 2.35 11.04 -13.75
C ARG A 127 3.79 11.24 -13.31
N ASP A 128 4.11 12.49 -12.98
CA ASP A 128 5.38 12.85 -12.37
C ASP A 128 5.41 12.36 -10.91
N ILE A 129 6.55 11.81 -10.48
CA ILE A 129 6.70 11.26 -9.13
C ILE A 129 6.55 12.33 -8.04
N GLN A 130 6.94 13.58 -8.32
CA GLN A 130 6.78 14.67 -7.36
C GLN A 130 5.31 14.97 -7.11
N GLU A 131 4.47 14.90 -8.13
CA GLU A 131 3.02 15.08 -7.97
C GLU A 131 2.41 13.97 -7.12
N ILE A 132 2.84 12.72 -7.33
CA ILE A 132 2.38 11.59 -6.51
C ILE A 132 2.83 11.77 -5.05
N CYS A 133 4.06 12.21 -4.82
CA CYS A 133 4.54 12.53 -3.47
C CYS A 133 3.74 13.65 -2.82
N MET A 134 3.41 14.71 -3.56
CA MET A 134 2.61 15.83 -3.06
C MET A 134 1.21 15.36 -2.66
N ASP A 135 0.54 14.55 -3.48
CA ASP A 135 -0.78 14.02 -3.17
C ASP A 135 -0.78 13.15 -1.89
N ILE A 136 0.24 12.30 -1.70
CA ILE A 136 0.39 11.49 -0.47
C ILE A 136 0.67 12.39 0.73
N LYS A 137 1.54 13.39 0.56
CA LYS A 137 1.88 14.35 1.60
C LYS A 137 0.66 15.14 2.07
N ASP A 138 -0.15 15.64 1.13
CA ASP A 138 -1.35 16.39 1.45
C ASP A 138 -2.35 15.53 2.24
N ALA A 139 -2.51 14.26 1.85
CA ALA A 139 -3.34 13.31 2.61
C ALA A 139 -2.80 13.06 4.03
N PHE A 140 -1.48 12.94 4.21
CA PHE A 140 -0.88 12.78 5.54
C PHE A 140 -1.03 14.05 6.38
N ASP A 141 -0.79 15.22 5.80
CA ASP A 141 -0.89 16.50 6.49
C ASP A 141 -2.33 16.78 6.96
N GLU A 142 -3.33 16.32 6.19
CA GLU A 142 -4.75 16.45 6.52
C GLU A 142 -5.23 15.44 7.59
N TYR A 143 -4.85 14.16 7.49
CA TYR A 143 -5.48 13.09 8.28
C TYR A 143 -4.61 12.51 9.40
N CYS A 144 -3.29 12.65 9.31
CA CYS A 144 -2.36 12.22 10.35
C CYS A 144 -2.13 13.34 11.38
N ASP A 145 -1.73 12.94 12.58
CA ASP A 145 -1.50 13.80 13.74
C ASP A 145 0.00 13.90 14.06
#